data_AF-A0A2T1KPY9-F1
#
_entry.id   AF-A0A2T1KPY9-F1
#
_cell.length_a   1.000
_cell.length_b   1.000
_cell.length_c   1.000
_cell.angle_alpha   90.00
_cell.angle_beta   90.00
_cell.angle_gamma   90.00
#
_symmetry.space_group_name_H-M   'P 1'
#
loop_
_entity.id
_entity.type
_entity.pdbx_description
1 polymer ?
#
loop_
_entity_poly.entity_id
_entity_poly.type
_entity_poly.pdbx_seq_one_letter_code
_entity_poly.pdbx_strand_id
1 'polypeptide(L)' 'MAIDGLPNGELIAVGTRGCAAILRDGQWQAESTSVSVGLRDVCVGYDGAVYAVGDQGTIVRRHSPRA' A
#
# COMPACT_ATOMS: atom_id res chain seq x y z
N MET A 1 5.27 -5.33 -8.68
CA MET A 1 5.28 -3.96 -8.14
C MET A 1 4.10 -3.27 -8.77
N ALA A 2 3.34 -2.53 -7.97
CA ALA A 2 2.15 -1.84 -8.41
C ALA A 2 2.03 -0.50 -7.68
N ILE A 3 1.24 0.39 -8.25
CA ILE A 3 0.96 1.73 -7.72
C ILE A 3 -0.49 2.08 -8.04
N ASP A 4 -1.16 2.74 -7.11
CA ASP A 4 -2.52 3.24 -7.29
C ASP A 4 -2.72 4.60 -6.60
N GLY A 5 -3.77 5.33 -6.99
CA GLY A 5 -4.09 6.66 -6.51
C GLY A 5 -5.07 6.69 -5.36
N LEU A 6 -4.80 7.52 -4.35
CA LEU A 6 -5.72 7.81 -3.26
C LEU A 6 -6.68 8.95 -3.64
N PRO A 7 -7.88 9.04 -3.04
CA PRO A 7 -8.84 10.11 -3.35
C PRO A 7 -8.33 11.54 -3.06
N ASN A 8 -7.31 11.68 -2.21
CA ASN A 8 -6.66 12.94 -1.88
C ASN A 8 -5.54 13.33 -2.86
N GLY A 9 -5.29 12.53 -3.91
CA GLY A 9 -4.22 12.76 -4.88
C GLY A 9 -2.84 12.23 -4.45
N GLU A 10 -2.71 11.65 -3.26
CA GLU A 10 -1.52 10.88 -2.89
C GLU A 10 -1.45 9.57 -3.68
N LEU A 11 -0.27 8.97 -3.78
CA LEU A 11 -0.08 7.67 -4.43
C LEU A 11 0.38 6.64 -3.42
N ILE A 12 -0.06 5.39 -3.56
CA ILE A 12 0.48 4.27 -2.79
C ILE A 12 1.12 3.25 -3.71
N ALA A 13 2.31 2.80 -3.36
CA ALA A 13 3.07 1.80 -4.10
C ALA A 13 3.39 0.59 -3.21
N VAL A 14 3.42 -0.59 -3.81
CA VAL A 14 3.81 -1.84 -3.16
C VAL A 14 4.81 -2.64 -3.96
N GLY A 15 5.60 -3.46 -3.27
CA GLY A 15 6.64 -4.25 -3.90
C GLY A 15 7.15 -5.44 -3.10
N THR A 16 8.41 -5.79 -3.35
CA THR A 16 9.04 -6.97 -2.76
C THR A 16 9.29 -6.80 -1.27
N ARG A 17 9.39 -7.93 -0.53
CA ARG A 17 9.80 -7.95 0.88
C ARG A 17 8.86 -7.14 1.79
N GLY A 18 7.55 -7.17 1.52
CA GLY A 18 6.55 -6.42 2.28
C GLY A 18 6.62 -4.90 2.08
N CYS A 19 7.35 -4.42 1.08
CA CYS A 19 7.52 -2.98 0.85
C CYS A 19 6.19 -2.32 0.49
N ALA A 20 5.88 -1.25 1.21
CA ALA A 20 4.85 -0.27 0.86
C ALA A 20 5.41 1.14 1.05
N ALA A 21 4.98 2.08 0.21
CA ALA A 21 5.34 3.48 0.34
C ALA A 21 4.17 4.38 -0.11
N ILE A 22 4.08 5.56 0.50
CA ILE A 22 3.09 6.59 0.16
C ILE A 22 3.81 7.84 -0.34
N LEU A 23 3.32 8.42 -1.43
CA LEU A 23 3.80 9.69 -1.96
C LEU A 23 3.04 10.82 -1.28
N ARG A 24 3.75 11.63 -0.50
CA ARG A 24 3.22 12.82 0.17
C ARG A 24 4.13 14.00 -0.10
N ASP A 25 3.56 15.13 -0.50
CA ASP A 25 4.30 16.35 -0.78
C ASP A 25 5.49 16.14 -1.74
N GLY A 26 5.29 15.29 -2.75
CA GLY A 26 6.32 14.94 -3.74
C GLY A 26 7.43 14.03 -3.23
N GLN A 27 7.31 13.46 -2.02
CA GLN A 27 8.30 12.58 -1.41
C GLN A 27 7.70 11.21 -1.06
N TRP A 28 8.44 10.15 -1.37
CA TRP A 28 8.06 8.80 -0.99
C TRP A 28 8.43 8.54 0.47
N GLN A 29 7.45 8.14 1.27
CA GLN A 29 7.60 7.76 2.66
C GLN A 29 7.30 6.28 2.81
N ALA A 30 8.21 5.53 3.43
CA ALA A 30 8.00 4.10 3.66
C ALA A 30 6.84 3.88 4.66
N GLU A 31 5.99 2.90 4.37
CA GLU A 31 4.98 2.42 5.30
C GLU A 31 5.30 1.01 5.77
N SER A 32 5.17 0.79 7.08
CA SER A 32 5.29 -0.54 7.67
C SER A 32 4.12 -1.41 7.26
N THR A 33 4.41 -2.65 6.87
CA THR A 33 3.41 -3.69 6.66
C THR A 33 3.60 -4.80 7.69
N SER A 34 2.56 -5.62 7.89
CA SER A 34 2.61 -6.78 8.80
C SER A 34 3.20 -8.03 8.16
N VAL A 35 3.74 -7.93 6.94
CA VAL A 35 4.17 -9.08 6.14
C VAL A 35 5.55 -8.86 5.54
N SER A 36 6.26 -9.96 5.26
CA SER A 36 7.58 -9.93 4.59
C SER A 36 7.56 -10.51 3.18
N VAL A 37 6.42 -11.03 2.73
CA VAL A 37 6.24 -11.56 1.36
C VAL A 37 6.17 -10.44 0.33
N GLY A 38 6.38 -10.75 -0.95
CA GLY A 38 6.19 -9.77 -2.00
C GLY A 38 4.73 -9.39 -2.18
N LEU A 39 4.42 -8.09 -2.14
CA LEU A 39 3.14 -7.54 -2.56
C LEU A 39 3.22 -7.26 -4.07
N ARG A 40 2.26 -7.81 -4.82
CA ARG A 40 2.26 -7.87 -6.28
C ARG A 40 1.34 -6.83 -6.89
N ASP A 41 0.24 -6.54 -6.22
CA ASP A 41 -0.74 -5.56 -6.65
C ASP A 41 -1.32 -4.78 -5.46
N VAL A 42 -1.83 -3.57 -5.73
CA VAL A 42 -2.48 -2.69 -4.77
C VAL A 42 -3.69 -2.03 -5.42
N CYS A 43 -4.79 -1.92 -4.68
CA CYS A 43 -5.96 -1.17 -5.11
C CYS A 43 -6.48 -0.26 -3.99
N VAL A 44 -7.00 0.88 -4.41
CA VAL A 44 -7.72 1.84 -3.57
C VAL A 44 -9.21 1.77 -3.92
N GLY A 45 -10.01 1.38 -2.93
CA GLY A 45 -11.46 1.37 -3.02
C GLY A 45 -12.04 2.79 -3.05
N TYR A 46 -13.30 2.90 -3.50
CA TYR A 46 -14.01 4.18 -3.55
C TYR A 46 -14.15 4.86 -2.18
N ASP A 47 -14.17 4.09 -1.09
CA ASP A 47 -14.20 4.55 0.29
C ASP A 47 -12.80 4.96 0.82
N GLY A 48 -11.76 4.92 -0.04
CA GLY A 48 -10.37 5.17 0.34
C GLY A 48 -9.69 4.00 1.04
N ALA A 49 -10.35 2.84 1.18
CA ALA A 49 -9.71 1.66 1.75
C ALA A 49 -8.64 1.13 0.79
N VAL A 50 -7.46 0.81 1.32
CA VAL A 50 -6.35 0.28 0.52
C VAL A 50 -6.13 -1.19 0.82
N TYR A 51 -6.07 -2.00 -0.23
CA TYR A 51 -5.78 -3.42 -0.16
C TYR A 51 -4.57 -3.74 -1.02
N ALA A 52 -3.69 -4.61 -0.51
CA ALA A 52 -2.57 -5.14 -1.28
C ALA A 52 -2.62 -6.67 -1.27
N VAL A 53 -2.34 -7.26 -2.43
CA VAL A 53 -2.28 -8.71 -2.60
C VAL A 53 -0.88 -9.14 -2.99
N GLY A 54 -0.48 -10.32 -2.56
CA GLY A 54 0.90 -10.77 -2.68
C GLY A 54 1.08 -12.27 -2.75
N ASP A 55 2.33 -12.69 -2.64
CA ASP A 55 2.72 -14.09 -2.67
C ASP A 55 2.03 -14.88 -1.54
N GLN A 56 1.97 -16.21 -1.69
CA GLN A 56 1.39 -17.13 -0.70
C GLN A 56 -0.09 -16.85 -0.38
N GLY A 57 -0.83 -16.24 -1.31
CA GLY A 57 -2.24 -15.89 -1.09
C GLY A 57 -2.44 -14.74 -0.11
N THR A 58 -1.40 -13.92 0.12
CA THR A 58 -1.45 -12.82 1.09
C THR A 58 -2.39 -11.73 0.62
N ILE A 59 -3.29 -11.31 1.52
CA ILE A 59 -4.14 -10.13 1.36
C ILE A 59 -3.98 -9.29 2.62
N VAL A 60 -3.56 -8.04 2.48
CA VAL A 60 -3.44 -7.09 3.59
C VAL A 60 -4.28 -5.85 3.32
N ARG A 61 -4.85 -5.29 4.39
CA ARG A 61 -5.57 -4.01 4.35
C ARG A 61 -4.73 -2.98 5.09
N ARG A 62 -4.55 -1.78 4.50
CA ARG A 62 -3.89 -0.67 5.18
C ARG A 62 -4.79 -0.19 6.32
N HIS A 63 -4.23 -0.10 7.52
CA HIS A 63 -4.89 0.52 8.66
C HIS A 63 -4.57 2.02 8.69
N SER A 64 -5.56 2.85 9.03
CA SER A 64 -5.29 4.23 9.39
C SER A 64 -4.36 4.26 10.61
N PRO A 65 -3.40 5.21 10.68
CA PRO A 65 -2.63 5.42 11.90
C PRO A 65 -3.60 5.59 13.08
N ARG A 66 -3.37 4.86 14.18
CA ARG A 66 -4.04 5.19 15.43
C ARG A 66 -3.54 6.56 15.87
N ALA A 67 -4.47 7.44 16.21
CA ALA A 67 -4.18 8.74 16.82
C ALA A 67 -3.43 8.57 18.14
#